data_AF-A0A6N7GJW7-F1
#
_entry.id   AF-A0A6N7GJW7-F1
#
_cell.length_a   1.000
_cell.length_b   1.000
_cell.length_c   1.000
_cell.angle_alpha   90.00
_cell.angle_beta   90.00
_cell.angle_gamma   90.00
#
_symmetry.space_group_name_H-M   'P 1'
#
loop_
_entity.id
_entity.type
_entity.pdbx_description
1 polymer ?
#
loop_
_entity_poly.entity_id
_entity_poly.type
_entity_poly.pdbx_seq_one_letter_code
_entity_poly.pdbx_strand_id
1 'polypeptide(L)'
;MSRFWRSLRTDRATRWRTAFLALTALVIGMEIRAATDGDPTTDPYTDLTVRHVPWELALFVGGGGLVWLFGHFGIRYWRKHRRAKPAE
;
A
#
# COMPACT_ATOMS: atom_id res chain seq x y z
N MET A 1 -1.39 32.40 17.10
CA MET A 1 -0.57 31.97 15.94
C MET A 1 0.52 30.95 16.31
N SER A 2 0.24 29.92 17.13
CA SER A 2 1.28 28.96 17.62
C SER A 2 0.88 27.47 17.57
N ARG A 3 -0.27 27.13 16.97
CA ARG A 3 -0.69 25.74 16.72
C ARG A 3 -0.34 25.21 15.33
N PHE A 4 -0.21 26.10 14.34
CA PHE A 4 0.04 25.73 12.94
C PHE A 4 1.45 25.15 12.73
N TRP A 5 2.45 25.68 13.43
CA TRP A 5 3.86 25.25 13.32
C TRP A 5 4.20 23.98 14.11
N ARG A 6 3.30 23.51 14.99
CA ARG A 6 3.53 22.28 15.78
C ARG A 6 3.27 21.00 14.98
N SER A 7 2.79 21.11 13.73
CA SER A 7 2.57 19.99 12.80
C SER A 7 3.83 19.56 12.04
N LEU A 8 4.92 20.34 12.08
CA LEU A 8 6.18 20.02 11.38
C LEU A 8 7.03 18.97 12.08
N ARG A 9 6.62 18.49 13.25
CA ARG A 9 7.06 17.20 13.73
C ARG A 9 6.23 16.15 13.01
N THR A 10 6.46 16.00 11.71
CA THR A 10 5.97 14.85 10.95
C THR A 10 6.53 13.63 11.66
N ASP A 11 5.67 12.97 12.43
CA ASP A 11 5.99 11.71 13.08
C ASP A 11 6.67 10.81 12.05
N ARG A 12 7.68 10.05 12.46
CA ARG A 12 8.34 9.06 11.59
C ARG A 12 7.31 8.22 10.83
N ALA A 13 6.18 7.91 11.48
CA ALA A 13 5.03 7.25 10.90
C ALA A 13 4.36 8.04 9.75
N THR A 14 4.20 9.35 9.86
CA THR A 14 3.64 10.20 8.82
C THR A 14 4.56 10.30 7.61
N ARG A 15 5.87 10.52 7.82
CA ARG A 15 6.84 10.55 6.71
C ARG A 15 6.88 9.22 5.95
N TRP A 16 6.89 8.11 6.70
CA TRP A 16 6.85 6.77 6.12
C TRP A 16 5.59 6.55 5.29
N ARG A 17 4.41 6.93 5.78
CA ARG A 17 3.15 6.83 5.03
C ARG A 17 3.19 7.65 3.74
N THR A 18 3.67 8.90 3.81
CA THR A 18 3.77 9.76 2.62
C THR A 18 4.73 9.18 1.60
N ALA A 19 5.91 8.72 2.02
CA ALA A 19 6.88 8.07 1.13
C ALA A 19 6.30 6.81 0.48
N PHE A 20 5.66 5.95 1.27
CA PHE A 20 5.02 4.73 0.78
C PHE A 20 3.92 5.03 -0.26
N LEU A 21 3.04 6.00 0.03
CA LEU A 21 1.96 6.39 -0.89
C LEU A 21 2.49 7.04 -2.16
N ALA A 22 3.52 7.89 -2.07
CA ALA A 22 4.16 8.51 -3.23
C ALA A 22 4.79 7.46 -4.14
N LEU A 23 5.50 6.48 -3.56
CA LEU A 23 6.08 5.36 -4.31
C LEU A 23 4.99 4.51 -4.96
N THR A 24 3.90 4.23 -4.24
CA THR A 24 2.75 3.47 -4.78
C THR A 24 2.12 4.20 -5.97
N ALA A 25 1.88 5.51 -5.85
CA ALA A 25 1.32 6.32 -6.92
C ALA A 25 2.24 6.37 -8.15
N LEU A 26 3.56 6.45 -7.94
CA LEU A 26 4.55 6.39 -9.02
C LEU A 26 4.46 5.08 -9.80
N VAL A 27 4.44 3.95 -9.10
CA VAL A 27 4.36 2.61 -9.73
C VAL A 27 3.06 2.47 -10.52
N ILE A 28 1.92 2.90 -9.96
CA ILE A 28 0.64 2.88 -10.68
C ILE A 28 0.70 3.75 -11.94
N GLY A 29 1.29 4.94 -11.84
CA GLY A 29 1.45 5.83 -12.99
C GLY A 29 2.33 5.24 -14.09
N MET A 30 3.41 4.54 -13.73
CA MET A 30 4.26 3.81 -14.67
C MET A 30 3.49 2.70 -15.38
N GLU A 31 2.68 1.92 -14.66
CA GLU A 31 1.87 0.87 -15.27
C GLU A 31 0.80 1.41 -16.22
N ILE A 32 0.11 2.49 -15.84
CA ILE A 32 -0.88 3.13 -16.71
C ILE A 32 -0.19 3.66 -17.97
N ARG A 33 0.96 4.32 -17.81
CA ARG A 33 1.75 4.79 -18.95
C ARG A 33 2.10 3.63 -19.88
N ALA A 34 2.71 2.56 -19.34
CA ALA A 34 3.09 1.39 -20.12
C ALA A 34 1.89 0.75 -20.86
N ALA A 35 0.73 0.68 -20.20
CA ALA A 35 -0.50 0.16 -20.82
C ALA A 35 -1.07 1.06 -21.93
N THR A 36 -0.74 2.36 -21.94
CA THR A 36 -1.27 3.35 -22.89
C THR A 36 -0.29 3.80 -23.97
N ASP A 37 1.03 3.59 -23.80
CA ASP A 37 2.07 4.06 -24.73
C ASP A 37 1.97 3.35 -26.10
N GLY A 38 1.34 2.18 -26.17
CA GLY A 38 1.12 1.41 -27.41
C GLY A 38 2.41 0.94 -28.10
N ASP A 39 3.56 1.19 -27.48
CA ASP A 39 4.88 0.80 -27.95
C ASP A 39 5.11 -0.69 -27.66
N PRO A 40 5.37 -1.52 -28.69
CA PRO A 40 5.61 -2.96 -28.53
C PRO A 40 6.89 -3.29 -27.72
N THR A 41 7.74 -2.31 -27.42
CA THR A 41 8.92 -2.49 -26.57
C THR A 41 8.66 -2.16 -25.10
N THR A 42 7.51 -1.58 -24.77
CA THR A 42 7.13 -1.22 -23.40
C THR A 42 6.18 -2.27 -22.85
N ASP A 43 6.73 -3.30 -22.22
CA ASP A 43 5.93 -4.33 -21.55
C ASP A 43 5.44 -3.83 -20.17
N PRO A 44 4.12 -3.87 -19.90
CA PRO A 44 3.61 -3.59 -18.56
C PRO A 44 4.20 -4.58 -17.56
N TYR A 45 4.55 -4.10 -16.36
CA TYR A 45 5.03 -4.94 -15.26
C TYR A 45 4.02 -6.04 -14.92
N THR A 46 2.72 -5.75 -15.05
CA THR A 46 1.65 -6.74 -14.86
C THR A 46 1.77 -7.90 -15.85
N ASP A 47 2.09 -7.62 -17.11
CA ASP A 47 2.25 -8.64 -18.14
C ASP A 47 3.52 -9.48 -17.91
N LEU A 48 4.63 -8.82 -17.57
CA LEU A 48 5.86 -9.52 -17.17
C LEU A 48 5.63 -10.45 -15.98
N THR A 49 4.82 -10.02 -15.01
CA THR A 49 4.44 -10.81 -13.84
C THR A 49 3.67 -12.06 -14.26
N VAL A 50 2.66 -11.93 -15.12
CA VAL A 50 1.87 -13.07 -15.61
C VAL A 50 2.73 -14.06 -16.40
N ARG A 51 3.69 -13.56 -17.20
CA ARG A 51 4.56 -14.41 -18.03
C ARG A 51 5.64 -15.16 -17.22
N HIS A 52 6.16 -14.55 -16.15
CA HIS A 52 7.38 -15.06 -15.49
C HIS A 52 7.19 -15.51 -14.04
N VAL A 53 6.10 -15.12 -13.37
CA VAL A 53 5.86 -15.53 -11.98
C VAL A 53 5.09 -16.85 -11.97
N PRO A 54 5.64 -17.91 -11.34
CA PRO A 54 4.92 -19.17 -11.17
C PRO A 54 3.60 -18.97 -10.42
N TRP A 55 2.55 -19.66 -10.84
CA TRP A 55 1.21 -19.48 -10.26
C TRP A 55 1.17 -19.80 -8.76
N GLU A 56 1.98 -20.75 -8.30
CA GLU A 56 2.13 -21.10 -6.88
C GLU A 56 2.63 -19.91 -6.07
N LEU A 57 3.61 -19.18 -6.60
CA LEU A 57 4.19 -18.01 -5.95
C LEU A 57 3.20 -16.85 -5.96
N ALA A 58 2.48 -16.65 -7.06
CA ALA A 58 1.44 -15.64 -7.17
C ALA A 58 0.32 -15.86 -6.14
N LEU A 59 -0.14 -17.11 -5.97
CA LEU A 59 -1.13 -17.46 -4.96
C LEU A 59 -0.61 -17.34 -3.54
N PHE A 60 0.65 -17.72 -3.30
CA PHE A 60 1.25 -17.60 -1.98
C PHE A 60 1.34 -16.13 -1.55
N VAL A 61 1.83 -15.26 -2.43
CA VAL A 61 1.95 -13.81 -2.15
C VAL A 61 0.58 -13.13 -2.11
N GLY A 62 -0.30 -13.42 -3.07
CA GLY A 62 -1.65 -12.84 -3.12
C GLY A 62 -2.53 -13.30 -1.95
N GLY A 63 -2.58 -14.61 -1.70
CA GLY A 63 -3.32 -15.21 -0.59
C GLY A 63 -2.75 -14.81 0.77
N GLY A 64 -1.43 -14.91 0.96
CA GLY A 64 -0.76 -14.47 2.18
C GLY A 64 -0.95 -12.97 2.43
N GLY A 65 -0.86 -12.16 1.37
CA GLY A 65 -1.14 -10.73 1.39
C GLY A 65 -2.57 -10.41 1.83
N LEU A 66 -3.56 -11.12 1.28
CA LEU A 66 -4.97 -11.00 1.68
C LEU A 66 -5.18 -11.33 3.16
N VAL A 67 -4.68 -12.48 3.62
CA VAL A 67 -4.77 -12.89 5.04
C VAL A 67 -4.13 -11.84 5.95
N TRP A 68 -2.94 -11.33 5.57
CA TRP A 68 -2.28 -10.27 6.30
C TRP A 68 -3.09 -8.98 6.31
N LEU A 69 -3.69 -8.58 5.18
CA LEU A 69 -4.49 -7.37 5.05
C LEU A 69 -5.70 -7.42 6.00
N PHE A 70 -6.47 -8.51 5.94
CA PHE A 70 -7.62 -8.72 6.84
C PHE A 70 -7.20 -8.74 8.31
N GLY A 71 -6.11 -9.44 8.63
CA GLY A 71 -5.56 -9.47 9.99
C GLY A 71 -5.13 -8.08 10.46
N HIS A 72 -4.38 -7.33 9.65
CA HIS A 72 -3.87 -6.01 9.99
C HIS A 72 -5.01 -5.00 10.24
N PHE A 73 -5.97 -4.92 9.32
CA PHE A 73 -7.11 -4.01 9.47
C PHE A 73 -8.05 -4.46 10.58
N GLY A 74 -8.32 -5.76 10.71
CA GLY A 74 -9.15 -6.32 11.78
C GLY A 74 -8.57 -6.02 13.16
N ILE A 75 -7.29 -6.31 13.37
CA ILE A 75 -6.59 -6.01 14.64
C ILE A 75 -6.59 -4.50 14.91
N ARG A 76 -6.33 -3.68 13.90
CA ARG A 76 -6.30 -2.22 14.06
C ARG A 76 -7.68 -1.66 14.39
N TYR A 77 -8.72 -2.13 13.71
CA TYR A 77 -10.11 -1.79 13.96
C TYR A 77 -10.49 -2.17 15.38
N TRP A 78 -10.22 -3.41 15.79
CA TRP A 78 -10.52 -3.91 17.12
C TRP A 78 -9.78 -3.16 18.24
N ARG A 79 -8.49 -2.85 18.07
CA ARG A 79 -7.72 -2.04 19.02
C ARG A 79 -8.30 -0.63 19.17
N LYS A 80 -8.80 -0.03 18.09
CA LYS A 80 -9.46 1.28 18.12
C LYS A 80 -10.77 1.21 18.93
N HIS A 81 -11.57 0.17 18.75
CA HIS A 81 -12.84 0.00 19.46
C HIS A 81 -12.69 -0.42 20.93
N ARG A 82 -11.68 -1.23 21.28
CA ARG A 82 -11.38 -1.57 22.69
C ARG A 82 -10.91 -0.39 23.53
N ARG A 83 -10.20 0.57 22.93
CA ARG A 83 -9.76 1.81 23.61
C ARG A 83 -10.88 2.83 23.82
N ALA A 84 -12.00 2.66 23.12
CA ALA A 84 -13.14 3.56 23.17
C ALA A 84 -14.19 3.16 24.22
N LYS A 85 -14.06 1.99 24.85
CA LYS A 85 -14.85 1.62 26.02
C LYS A 85 -14.13 2.14 27.28
N PRO A 86 -14.62 3.18 27.97
CA PRO A 86 -14.15 3.47 29.32
C PRO A 86 -14.48 2.26 30.22
N ALA A 87 -13.57 1.93 31.12
CA ALA A 87 -13.85 1.00 32.21
C ALA A 87 -14.96 1.62 33.06
N GLU A 88 -16.08 0.90 33.22
CA GLU A 88 -17.09 1.18 34.25
C GLU A 88 -16.49 0.98 35.64
#